data_AF-A0A7M1B8A7-F1
#
_entry.id   AF-A0A7M1B8A7-F1
#
_cell.length_a   1.000
_cell.length_b   1.000
_cell.length_c   1.000
_cell.angle_alpha   90.00
_cell.angle_beta   90.00
_cell.angle_gamma   90.00
#
_symmetry.space_group_name_H-M   'P 1'
#
loop_
_entity.id
_entity.type
_entity.pdbx_description
1 polymer ?
#
loop_
_entity_poly.entity_id
_entity_poly.type
_entity_poly.pdbx_seq_one_letter_code
_entity_poly.pdbx_strand_id
1 'polypeptide(L)'
;MFLNLSSFDISIFNVLSLFSILCFVLCYILFKKHKQNYAYAREEEKYKLLRHNATLQYGLDIKDNIFSKIDLITAFMKEKFSSKSLLTVRVVNIANTSLSLYLENLKIKDRLTKAFSLSSDETKRELYKSEIQKNIEQNVAIEASLENLIEELMSKNNNDKKIDMLLNEFEHSTQIVSKIKKR
;
A
#
# COMPACT_ATOMS: atom_id res chain seq x y z
N MET A 1 47.67 -11.28 16.04
CA MET A 1 48.74 -10.83 15.13
C MET A 1 48.44 -9.37 14.79
N PHE A 2 49.09 -8.44 15.47
CA PHE A 2 48.96 -7.01 15.14
C PHE A 2 49.72 -6.79 13.84
N LEU A 3 49.01 -6.40 12.79
CA LEU A 3 49.62 -6.05 11.52
C LEU A 3 50.59 -4.89 11.75
N ASN A 4 51.88 -5.11 11.50
CA ASN A 4 52.92 -4.09 11.61
C ASN A 4 52.85 -3.21 10.35
N LEU A 5 51.79 -2.40 10.23
CA LEU A 5 51.61 -1.48 9.10
C LEU A 5 52.63 -0.35 9.19
N SER A 6 53.21 0.02 8.06
CA SER A 6 54.05 1.22 7.99
C SER A 6 53.19 2.48 8.23
N SER A 7 53.80 3.57 8.68
CA SER A 7 53.11 4.86 8.86
C SER A 7 52.41 5.35 7.58
N PHE A 8 52.95 4.97 6.41
CA PHE A 8 52.36 5.23 5.10
C PHE A 8 51.08 4.43 4.87
N ASP A 9 51.07 3.13 5.19
CA ASP A 9 49.89 2.27 5.04
C ASP A 9 48.75 2.71 5.96
N ILE A 10 49.08 3.10 7.20
CA ILE A 10 48.10 3.64 8.16
C ILE A 10 47.49 4.95 7.61
N SER A 11 48.31 5.81 7.01
CA SER A 11 47.84 7.07 6.43
C SER A 11 46.91 6.84 5.23
N ILE A 12 47.26 5.92 4.33
CA ILE A 12 46.40 5.55 3.20
C ILE A 12 45.09 4.93 3.67
N PHE A 13 45.14 4.02 4.64
CA PHE A 13 43.95 3.40 5.21
C PHE A 13 43.03 4.45 5.86
N ASN A 14 43.60 5.41 6.58
CA ASN A 14 42.86 6.52 7.16
C ASN A 14 42.21 7.40 6.08
N VAL A 15 42.91 7.73 4.99
CA VAL A 15 42.35 8.52 3.89
C VAL A 15 41.22 7.77 3.17
N LEU A 16 41.41 6.48 2.88
CA LEU A 16 40.39 5.64 2.24
C LEU A 16 39.14 5.44 3.11
N SER A 17 39.33 5.22 4.41
CA SER A 17 38.21 5.11 5.35
C SER A 17 37.47 6.43 5.49
N LEU A 18 38.18 7.57 5.58
CA LEU A 18 37.55 8.89 5.59
C LEU A 18 36.75 9.14 4.32
N PHE A 19 37.33 8.84 3.15
CA PHE A 19 36.66 8.96 1.85
C PHE A 19 35.42 8.07 1.76
N SER A 20 35.50 6.82 2.22
CA SER A 20 34.35 5.90 2.26
C SER A 20 33.23 6.44 3.16
N ILE A 21 33.56 6.98 4.33
CA ILE A 21 32.58 7.60 5.23
C ILE A 21 31.94 8.81 4.56
N LEU A 22 32.74 9.65 3.90
CA LEU A 22 32.27 10.85 3.21
C LEU A 22 31.35 10.50 2.03
N CYS A 23 31.70 9.47 1.24
CA CYS A 23 30.84 8.90 0.21
C CYS A 23 29.54 8.35 0.80
N PHE A 24 29.60 7.62 1.91
CA PHE A 24 28.41 7.10 2.57
C PHE A 24 27.48 8.22 3.04
N VAL A 25 28.03 9.27 3.66
CA VAL A 25 27.27 10.45 4.09
C VAL A 25 26.63 11.17 2.90
N LEU A 26 27.37 11.37 1.81
CA LEU A 26 26.85 11.98 0.58
C LEU A 26 25.72 11.15 -0.04
N CYS A 27 25.91 9.84 -0.18
CA CYS A 27 24.88 8.91 -0.65
C CYS A 27 23.65 8.91 0.25
N TYR A 28 23.85 8.93 1.58
CA TYR A 28 22.75 8.99 2.54
C TYR A 28 21.97 10.30 2.43
N ILE A 29 22.65 11.45 2.28
CA ILE A 29 22.00 12.75 2.10
C ILE A 29 21.20 12.79 0.78
N LEU A 30 21.79 12.32 -0.32
CA LEU A 30 21.13 12.21 -1.62
C LEU A 30 19.90 11.30 -1.54
N PHE A 31 20.05 10.12 -0.92
CA PHE A 31 18.94 9.19 -0.71
C PHE A 31 17.83 9.83 0.13
N LYS A 32 18.16 10.47 1.25
CA LYS A 32 17.19 11.15 2.11
C LYS A 32 16.46 12.27 1.37
N LYS A 33 17.15 13.02 0.50
CA LYS A 33 16.58 14.08 -0.33
C LYS A 33 15.63 13.56 -1.41
N HIS A 34 15.90 12.38 -1.96
CA HIS A 34 15.08 11.79 -3.03
C HIS A 34 14.10 10.70 -2.57
N LYS A 35 14.14 10.30 -1.29
CA LYS A 35 13.32 9.22 -0.72
C LYS A 35 11.82 9.36 -1.01
N GLN A 36 11.30 10.58 -0.95
CA GLN A 36 9.88 10.86 -1.19
C GLN A 36 9.49 10.64 -2.67
N ASN A 37 10.35 11.01 -3.62
CA ASN A 37 10.10 10.74 -5.05
C ASN A 37 10.07 9.24 -5.32
N TYR A 38 11.03 8.50 -4.75
CA TYR A 38 11.07 7.04 -4.87
C TYR A 38 9.85 6.38 -4.23
N ALA A 39 9.36 6.90 -3.10
CA ALA A 39 8.21 6.34 -2.42
C ALA A 39 6.91 6.51 -3.22
N TYR A 40 6.68 7.70 -3.80
CA TYR A 40 5.51 7.92 -4.64
C TYR A 40 5.54 7.06 -5.92
N ALA A 41 6.66 7.06 -6.64
CA ALA A 41 6.82 6.28 -7.87
C ALA A 41 6.62 4.77 -7.60
N ARG A 42 7.14 4.27 -6.48
CA ARG A 42 6.94 2.89 -6.05
C ARG A 42 5.46 2.57 -5.80
N GLU A 43 4.73 3.45 -5.12
CA GLU A 43 3.30 3.24 -4.88
C GLU A 43 2.49 3.32 -6.18
N GLU A 44 2.87 4.18 -7.13
CA GLU A 44 2.25 4.25 -8.45
C GLU A 44 2.48 2.96 -9.26
N GLU A 45 3.70 2.41 -9.24
CA GLU A 45 4.02 1.12 -9.89
C GLU A 45 3.25 -0.04 -9.25
N LYS A 46 3.20 -0.07 -7.91
CA LYS A 46 2.44 -1.08 -7.16
C LYS A 46 0.96 -1.04 -7.55
N TYR A 47 0.38 0.16 -7.65
CA TYR A 47 -1.00 0.32 -8.11
C TYR A 47 -1.21 -0.26 -9.51
N LYS A 48 -0.36 0.12 -10.48
CA LYS A 48 -0.42 -0.38 -11.87
C LYS A 48 -0.35 -1.90 -11.93
N LEU A 49 0.55 -2.50 -11.15
CA LEU A 49 0.72 -3.95 -11.08
C LEU A 49 -0.50 -4.64 -10.45
N LEU A 50 -1.04 -4.11 -9.36
CA LEU A 50 -2.26 -4.64 -8.73
C LEU A 50 -3.45 -4.56 -9.69
N ARG A 51 -3.64 -3.41 -10.34
CA ARG A 51 -4.70 -3.19 -11.33
C ARG A 51 -4.59 -4.17 -12.50
N HIS A 52 -3.40 -4.31 -13.08
CA HIS A 52 -3.16 -5.24 -14.19
C HIS A 52 -3.48 -6.69 -13.80
N ASN A 53 -2.97 -7.15 -12.66
CA ASN A 53 -3.22 -8.51 -12.17
C ASN A 53 -4.70 -8.74 -11.87
N ALA A 54 -5.38 -7.74 -11.32
CA ALA A 54 -6.78 -7.81 -10.99
C ALA A 54 -7.68 -7.95 -12.23
N THR A 55 -7.45 -7.13 -13.25
CA THR A 55 -8.16 -7.22 -14.53
C THR A 55 -7.91 -8.57 -15.20
N LEU A 56 -6.66 -9.06 -15.18
CA LEU A 56 -6.30 -10.33 -15.81
C LEU A 56 -6.87 -11.55 -15.08
N GLN A 57 -6.84 -11.56 -13.74
CA GLN A 57 -7.25 -12.73 -12.95
C GLN A 57 -8.75 -12.78 -12.64
N TYR A 58 -9.38 -11.63 -12.42
CA TYR A 58 -10.76 -11.55 -11.95
C TYR A 58 -11.71 -10.91 -12.97
N GLY A 59 -11.20 -10.49 -14.14
CA GLY A 59 -12.01 -9.85 -15.17
C GLY A 59 -12.60 -8.50 -14.73
N LEU A 60 -12.01 -7.88 -13.70
CA LEU A 60 -12.45 -6.57 -13.20
C LEU A 60 -12.24 -5.53 -14.30
N ASP A 61 -13.32 -4.81 -14.63
CA ASP A 61 -13.30 -3.77 -15.66
C ASP A 61 -12.44 -2.60 -15.15
N ILE A 62 -11.79 -1.91 -16.07
CA ILE A 62 -11.13 -0.63 -15.83
C ILE A 62 -12.10 0.38 -15.22
N LYS A 63 -13.41 0.22 -15.47
CA LYS A 63 -14.51 1.01 -14.89
C LYS A 63 -14.99 0.55 -13.51
N ASP A 64 -14.39 -0.47 -12.90
CA ASP A 64 -14.77 -0.90 -11.56
C ASP A 64 -14.65 0.22 -10.53
N ASN A 65 -15.61 0.26 -9.61
CA ASN A 65 -15.73 1.29 -8.59
C ASN A 65 -14.46 1.41 -7.74
N ILE A 66 -13.76 0.32 -7.48
CA ILE A 66 -12.55 0.35 -6.65
C ILE A 66 -11.39 1.07 -7.34
N PHE A 67 -11.19 0.87 -8.66
CA PHE A 67 -10.11 1.53 -9.39
C PHE A 67 -10.41 3.01 -9.59
N SER A 68 -11.64 3.36 -9.93
CA SER A 68 -12.05 4.76 -10.11
C SER A 68 -11.94 5.55 -8.79
N LYS A 69 -12.31 4.94 -7.66
CA LYS A 69 -12.11 5.51 -6.32
C LYS A 69 -10.63 5.80 -6.03
N ILE A 70 -9.73 4.85 -6.31
CA ILE A 70 -8.29 5.03 -6.08
C ILE A 70 -7.68 6.06 -7.03
N ASP A 71 -8.08 6.04 -8.30
CA ASP A 71 -7.65 7.02 -9.31
C ASP A 71 -8.05 8.44 -8.86
N LEU A 72 -9.27 8.61 -8.32
CA LEU A 72 -9.77 9.89 -7.79
C LEU A 72 -8.96 10.36 -6.57
N ILE A 73 -8.72 9.48 -5.58
CA ILE A 73 -7.89 9.80 -4.41
C ILE A 73 -6.49 10.24 -4.87
N THR A 74 -5.89 9.50 -5.81
CA THR A 74 -4.54 9.77 -6.30
C THR A 74 -4.47 11.10 -7.06
N ALA A 75 -5.47 11.38 -7.89
CA ALA A 75 -5.58 12.64 -8.62
C ALA A 75 -5.76 13.83 -7.66
N PHE A 76 -6.68 13.73 -6.70
CA PHE A 76 -6.90 14.76 -5.68
C PHE A 76 -5.62 15.07 -4.91
N MET A 77 -4.93 14.02 -4.43
CA MET A 77 -3.70 14.18 -3.66
C MET A 77 -2.53 14.71 -4.48
N LYS A 78 -2.55 14.57 -5.81
CA LYS A 78 -1.54 15.16 -6.70
C LYS A 78 -1.87 16.61 -7.10
N GLU A 79 -3.14 16.95 -7.14
CA GLU A 79 -3.61 18.30 -7.46
C GLU A 79 -3.49 19.23 -6.26
N LYS A 80 -3.96 18.80 -5.09
CA LYS A 80 -3.93 19.61 -3.86
C LYS A 80 -2.60 19.59 -3.14
N PHE A 81 -1.86 18.50 -3.30
CA PHE A 81 -0.55 18.33 -2.70
C PHE A 81 0.46 17.93 -3.78
N SER A 82 1.74 18.25 -3.59
CA SER A 82 2.77 17.73 -4.49
C SER A 82 2.78 16.20 -4.43
N SER A 83 3.01 15.52 -5.56
CA SER A 83 3.31 14.08 -5.57
C SER A 83 4.50 13.70 -4.67
N LYS A 84 5.32 14.68 -4.29
CA LYS A 84 6.46 14.53 -3.36
C LYS A 84 6.07 14.72 -1.90
N SER A 85 4.85 15.16 -1.61
CA SER A 85 4.38 15.33 -0.23
C SER A 85 4.33 13.99 0.48
N LEU A 86 4.82 13.96 1.72
CA LEU A 86 4.70 12.79 2.58
C LEU A 86 3.23 12.36 2.73
N LEU A 87 2.32 13.34 2.80
CA LEU A 87 0.88 13.11 2.91
C LEU A 87 0.35 12.37 1.68
N THR A 88 0.71 12.83 0.48
CA THR A 88 0.33 12.18 -0.79
C THR A 88 0.82 10.73 -0.84
N VAL A 89 2.08 10.47 -0.47
CA VAL A 89 2.61 9.11 -0.44
C VAL A 89 1.83 8.23 0.55
N ARG A 90 1.49 8.74 1.73
CA ARG A 90 0.74 7.98 2.74
C ARG A 90 -0.67 7.65 2.27
N VAL A 91 -1.40 8.64 1.75
CA VAL A 91 -2.76 8.45 1.22
C VAL A 91 -2.78 7.43 0.08
N VAL A 92 -1.84 7.53 -0.86
CA VAL A 92 -1.75 6.59 -1.98
C VAL A 92 -1.38 5.18 -1.50
N ASN A 93 -0.46 5.05 -0.54
CA ASN A 93 -0.13 3.74 0.05
C ASN A 93 -1.34 3.10 0.75
N ILE A 94 -2.13 3.91 1.47
CA ILE A 94 -3.37 3.47 2.11
C ILE A 94 -4.37 2.96 1.05
N ALA A 95 -4.60 3.73 -0.01
CA ALA A 95 -5.47 3.34 -1.12
C ALA A 95 -5.01 2.02 -1.79
N ASN A 96 -3.70 1.87 -2.01
CA ASN A 96 -3.11 0.63 -2.52
C ASN A 96 -3.23 -0.56 -1.57
N THR A 97 -3.18 -0.31 -0.26
CA THR A 97 -3.36 -1.35 0.75
C THR A 97 -4.82 -1.82 0.76
N SER A 98 -5.78 -0.90 0.68
CA SER A 98 -7.20 -1.23 0.51
C SER A 98 -7.44 -2.06 -0.76
N LEU A 99 -6.82 -1.70 -1.88
CA LEU A 99 -6.90 -2.49 -3.11
C LEU A 99 -6.33 -3.90 -2.92
N SER A 100 -5.18 -4.01 -2.27
CA SER A 100 -4.54 -5.30 -2.01
C SER A 100 -5.47 -6.20 -1.20
N LEU A 101 -6.08 -5.69 -0.13
CA LEU A 101 -7.04 -6.42 0.69
C LEU A 101 -8.29 -6.82 -0.10
N TYR A 102 -8.82 -5.91 -0.91
CA TYR A 102 -9.97 -6.16 -1.77
C TYR A 102 -9.72 -7.34 -2.72
N LEU A 103 -8.56 -7.35 -3.39
CA LEU A 103 -8.17 -8.42 -4.31
C LEU A 103 -7.92 -9.75 -3.59
N GLU A 104 -7.38 -9.71 -2.37
CA GLU A 104 -7.22 -10.90 -1.56
C GLU A 104 -8.56 -11.52 -1.14
N ASN A 105 -9.56 -10.71 -0.79
CA ASN A 105 -10.90 -11.17 -0.49
C ASN A 105 -11.58 -11.77 -1.73
N LEU A 106 -11.37 -11.19 -2.92
CA LEU A 106 -11.82 -11.79 -4.18
C LEU A 106 -11.17 -13.14 -4.43
N LYS A 107 -9.87 -13.26 -4.18
CA LYS A 107 -9.15 -14.53 -4.28
C LYS A 107 -9.72 -15.61 -3.35
N ILE A 108 -10.04 -15.23 -2.11
CA ILE A 108 -10.65 -16.14 -1.14
C ILE A 108 -12.04 -16.55 -1.61
N LYS A 109 -12.87 -15.58 -2.03
CA LYS A 109 -14.19 -15.83 -2.58
C LYS A 109 -14.15 -16.82 -3.74
N ASP A 110 -13.25 -16.64 -4.72
CA ASP A 110 -13.12 -17.55 -5.86
C ASP A 110 -12.75 -18.97 -5.41
N ARG A 111 -11.79 -19.10 -4.49
CA ARG A 111 -11.40 -20.40 -3.92
C ARG A 111 -12.54 -21.08 -3.17
N LEU A 112 -13.26 -20.34 -2.33
CA LEU A 112 -14.39 -20.85 -1.57
C LEU A 112 -15.55 -21.22 -2.49
N THR A 113 -15.79 -20.45 -3.56
CA THR A 113 -16.84 -20.75 -4.56
C THR A 113 -16.53 -22.06 -5.29
N LYS A 114 -15.27 -22.27 -5.68
CA LYS A 114 -14.80 -23.54 -6.25
C LYS A 114 -14.97 -24.70 -5.26
N ALA A 115 -14.53 -24.53 -4.02
CA ALA A 115 -14.68 -25.54 -2.97
C ALA A 115 -16.17 -25.87 -2.69
N PHE A 116 -17.04 -24.86 -2.68
CA PHE A 116 -18.49 -25.01 -2.54
C PHE A 116 -19.10 -25.82 -3.68
N SER A 117 -18.67 -25.57 -4.92
CA SER A 117 -19.17 -26.30 -6.10
C SER A 117 -18.73 -27.77 -6.15
N LEU A 118 -17.60 -28.10 -5.51
CA LEU A 118 -17.02 -29.45 -5.50
C LEU A 118 -17.38 -30.26 -4.24
N SER A 119 -17.96 -29.61 -3.23
CA SER A 119 -18.29 -30.25 -1.96
C SER A 119 -19.66 -30.90 -2.02
N SER A 120 -19.75 -32.16 -1.60
CA SER A 120 -21.01 -32.90 -1.39
C SER A 120 -21.48 -32.91 0.06
N ASP A 121 -20.74 -32.28 0.98
CA ASP A 121 -21.02 -32.23 2.42
C ASP A 121 -21.77 -30.93 2.75
N GLU A 122 -23.05 -31.04 3.12
CA GLU A 122 -23.93 -29.89 3.32
C GLU A 122 -23.43 -28.96 4.44
N THR A 123 -22.84 -29.51 5.50
CA THR A 123 -22.28 -28.72 6.62
C THR A 123 -21.12 -27.86 6.14
N LYS A 124 -20.24 -28.41 5.28
CA LYS A 124 -19.13 -27.65 4.69
C LYS A 124 -19.61 -26.61 3.70
N ARG A 125 -20.66 -26.92 2.93
CA ARG A 125 -21.27 -25.97 1.98
C ARG A 125 -21.86 -24.77 2.71
N GLU A 126 -22.55 -24.97 3.83
CA GLU A 126 -23.05 -23.87 4.67
C GLU A 126 -21.92 -23.00 5.21
N LEU A 127 -20.83 -23.59 5.70
CA LEU A 127 -19.64 -22.86 6.15
C LEU A 127 -19.02 -22.04 5.01
N TYR A 128 -18.83 -22.62 3.83
CA TYR A 128 -18.28 -21.89 2.67
C TYR A 128 -19.20 -20.75 2.24
N LYS A 129 -20.51 -20.95 2.23
CA LYS A 129 -21.48 -19.90 1.90
C LYS A 129 -21.38 -18.73 2.89
N SER A 130 -21.28 -19.02 4.18
CA SER A 130 -21.09 -18.01 5.23
C SER A 130 -19.80 -17.21 5.04
N GLU A 131 -18.67 -17.88 4.79
CA GLU A 131 -17.39 -17.19 4.58
C GLU A 131 -17.35 -16.42 3.25
N ILE A 132 -18.00 -16.90 2.18
CA ILE A 132 -18.18 -16.14 0.93
C ILE A 132 -18.92 -14.84 1.22
N GLN A 133 -20.04 -14.91 1.95
CA GLN A 133 -20.84 -13.74 2.30
C GLN A 133 -20.04 -12.73 3.10
N LYS A 134 -19.30 -13.19 4.10
CA LYS A 134 -18.41 -12.35 4.91
C LYS A 134 -17.31 -11.66 4.08
N ASN A 135 -16.72 -12.35 3.10
CA ASN A 135 -15.74 -11.74 2.19
C ASN A 135 -16.38 -10.66 1.28
N ILE A 136 -17.63 -10.86 0.85
CA ILE A 136 -18.37 -9.86 0.08
C ILE A 136 -18.63 -8.62 0.94
N GLU A 137 -19.12 -8.79 2.16
CA GLU A 137 -19.38 -7.70 3.10
C GLU A 137 -18.12 -6.91 3.44
N GLN A 138 -16.98 -7.59 3.61
CA GLN A 138 -15.69 -6.93 3.81
C GLN A 138 -15.28 -6.08 2.60
N ASN A 139 -15.50 -6.55 1.38
CA ASN A 139 -15.21 -5.77 0.18
C ASN A 139 -16.13 -4.56 0.04
N VAL A 140 -17.41 -4.70 0.35
CA VAL A 140 -18.36 -3.57 0.40
C VAL A 140 -17.90 -2.54 1.43
N ALA A 141 -17.47 -2.98 2.61
CA ALA A 141 -16.95 -2.09 3.65
C ALA A 141 -15.68 -1.36 3.22
N ILE A 142 -14.77 -2.01 2.49
CA ILE A 142 -13.57 -1.38 1.92
C ILE A 142 -13.96 -0.30 0.91
N GLU A 143 -14.89 -0.59 0.00
CA GLU A 143 -15.36 0.38 -0.99
C GLU A 143 -16.04 1.58 -0.34
N ALA A 144 -16.92 1.35 0.64
CA ALA A 144 -17.59 2.41 1.40
C ALA A 144 -16.59 3.26 2.18
N SER A 145 -15.56 2.64 2.78
CA SER A 145 -14.51 3.39 3.47
C SER A 145 -13.77 4.30 2.50
N LEU A 146 -13.40 3.81 1.32
CA LEU A 146 -12.72 4.63 0.30
C LEU A 146 -13.61 5.77 -0.20
N GLU A 147 -14.91 5.56 -0.28
CA GLU A 147 -15.90 6.59 -0.62
C GLU A 147 -15.95 7.69 0.44
N ASN A 148 -16.05 7.31 1.72
CA ASN A 148 -15.99 8.26 2.83
C ASN A 148 -14.66 9.04 2.85
N LEU A 149 -13.54 8.36 2.59
CA LEU A 149 -12.24 9.01 2.45
C LEU A 149 -12.25 10.06 1.33
N ILE A 150 -12.87 9.77 0.19
CA ILE A 150 -13.02 10.74 -0.91
C ILE A 150 -13.86 11.94 -0.47
N GLU A 151 -15.04 11.72 0.10
CA GLU A 151 -15.94 12.79 0.54
C GLU A 151 -15.27 13.69 1.58
N GLU A 152 -14.59 13.09 2.55
CA GLU A 152 -13.86 13.83 3.55
C GLU A 152 -12.67 14.59 2.94
N LEU A 153 -11.85 13.96 2.09
CA LEU A 153 -10.75 14.65 1.41
C LEU A 153 -11.25 15.86 0.61
N MET A 154 -12.35 15.71 -0.12
CA MET A 154 -12.95 16.77 -0.94
C MET A 154 -13.58 17.88 -0.09
N SER A 155 -14.09 17.57 1.10
CA SER A 155 -14.72 18.55 2.00
C SER A 155 -13.72 19.33 2.87
N LYS A 156 -12.49 18.82 3.08
CA LYS A 156 -11.47 19.54 3.86
C LYS A 156 -10.66 20.47 2.96
N ASN A 157 -10.77 21.77 3.22
CA ASN A 157 -10.05 22.84 2.53
C ASN A 157 -8.53 22.87 2.89
N ASN A 158 -7.79 21.85 2.47
CA ASN A 158 -6.32 21.71 2.61
C ASN A 158 -5.77 21.79 4.06
N ASN A 159 -6.52 21.31 5.06
CA ASN A 159 -6.02 21.25 6.43
C ASN A 159 -5.27 19.94 6.70
N ASP A 160 -3.94 19.97 6.57
CA ASP A 160 -3.05 18.82 6.73
C ASP A 160 -3.27 18.03 8.02
N LYS A 161 -3.47 18.71 9.16
CA LYS A 161 -3.70 18.03 10.45
C LYS A 161 -5.01 17.24 10.46
N LYS A 162 -6.06 17.78 9.83
CA LYS A 162 -7.36 17.10 9.74
C LYS A 162 -7.35 15.94 8.75
N ILE A 163 -6.46 15.99 7.75
CA ILE A 163 -6.25 14.90 6.79
C ILE A 163 -5.41 13.80 7.45
N ASP A 164 -4.35 14.13 8.20
CA ASP A 164 -3.54 13.14 8.92
C ASP A 164 -4.35 12.34 9.96
N MET A 165 -5.26 12.99 10.70
CA MET A 165 -6.13 12.29 11.67
C MET A 165 -7.03 11.26 10.99
N LEU A 166 -7.65 11.65 9.88
CA LEU A 166 -8.50 10.80 9.04
C LEU A 166 -7.71 9.60 8.50
N LEU A 167 -6.48 9.82 8.03
CA LEU A 167 -5.62 8.75 7.55
C LEU A 167 -5.28 7.75 8.64
N ASN A 168 -5.04 8.20 9.88
CA ASN A 168 -4.79 7.29 10.99
C ASN A 168 -6.03 6.43 11.31
N GLU A 169 -7.24 7.02 11.28
CA GLU A 169 -8.49 6.28 11.47
C GLU A 169 -8.73 5.26 10.35
N PHE A 170 -8.39 5.63 9.12
CA PHE A 170 -8.50 4.76 7.96
C PHE A 170 -7.45 3.64 7.95
N GLU A 171 -6.19 3.93 8.28
CA GLU A 171 -5.13 2.94 8.47
C GLU A 171 -5.53 1.93 9.55
N HIS A 172 -6.10 2.41 10.66
CA HIS A 172 -6.56 1.54 11.72
C HIS A 172 -7.70 0.63 11.25
N SER A 173 -8.66 1.17 10.50
CA SER A 173 -9.81 0.42 9.95
C SER A 173 -9.37 -0.65 8.96
N THR A 174 -8.47 -0.32 8.03
CA THR A 174 -7.90 -1.28 7.07
C THR A 174 -7.02 -2.34 7.74
N GLN A 175 -6.26 -1.98 8.77
CA GLN A 175 -5.49 -2.93 9.57
C GLN A 175 -6.39 -3.88 10.36
N ILE A 176 -7.51 -3.42 10.91
CA ILE A 176 -8.51 -4.29 11.55
C ILE A 176 -9.01 -5.34 10.55
N VAL A 177 -9.37 -4.95 9.33
CA VAL A 177 -9.80 -5.89 8.27
C VAL A 177 -8.70 -6.90 7.95
N SER A 178 -7.44 -6.46 7.85
CA SER A 178 -6.30 -7.36 7.62
C SER A 178 -6.06 -8.37 8.76
N LYS A 179 -6.35 -7.98 10.01
CA LYS A 179 -6.22 -8.84 11.19
C LYS A 179 -7.35 -9.86 11.28
N ILE A 180 -8.55 -9.53 10.80
CA ILE A 180 -9.69 -10.47 10.74
C ILE A 180 -9.37 -11.63 9.79
N LYS A 181 -8.53 -11.42 8.77
CA LYS A 181 -8.09 -12.42 7.78
C LYS A 181 -7.02 -13.41 8.30
N LYS A 182 -6.44 -13.18 9.49
CA LYS A 182 -5.49 -14.09 10.14
C LYS A 182 -6.16 -15.17 11.02
N ARG A 183 -7.49 -15.18 11.11
CA ARG A 183 -8.29 -16.24 11.73
C ARG A 183 -8.83 -17.16 10.66
#